data_AF-A0A7L2H4S9-F1
#
_entry.id   AF-A0A7L2H4S9-F1
#
_cell.length_a   1.000
_cell.length_b   1.000
_cell.length_c   1.000
_cell.angle_alpha   90.00
_cell.angle_beta   90.00
_cell.angle_gamma   90.00
#
_symmetry.space_group_name_H-M   'P 1'
#
loop_
_entity.id
_entity.type
_entity.pdbx_description
1 polymer ?
#
loop_
_entity_poly.entity_id
_entity_poly.type
_entity_poly.pdbx_seq_one_letter_code
_entity_poly.pdbx_strand_id
1 'polypeptide(L)'
;AGGGGHLEEEDTSFRWQCVEQPIGKLLFQRFLEGSMGLGAAKALWAELEAYDQCEEEERGKAAAAIRGRFFVAGGAEHCGFLSAAAMAPPTGEAPP
;
A
#
# COMPACT_ATOMS: atom_id res chain seq x y z
N ALA A 1 -5.40 -31.38 -37.65
CA ALA A 1 -5.09 -31.47 -36.21
C ALA A 1 -4.97 -30.06 -35.69
N GLY A 2 -5.98 -29.59 -34.96
CA GLY A 2 -6.03 -28.22 -34.45
C GLY A 2 -5.02 -28.04 -33.33
N GLY A 3 -3.94 -27.31 -33.62
CA GLY A 3 -3.06 -26.74 -32.60
C GLY A 3 -3.71 -25.52 -31.99
N GLY A 4 -4.79 -25.73 -31.23
CA GLY A 4 -5.31 -24.71 -30.31
C GLY A 4 -4.53 -24.84 -29.01
N GLY A 5 -3.44 -24.09 -28.88
CA GLY A 5 -2.81 -23.92 -27.58
C GLY A 5 -3.85 -23.37 -26.61
N HIS A 6 -4.11 -24.13 -25.55
CA HIS A 6 -4.85 -23.64 -24.40
C HIS A 6 -3.99 -22.56 -23.76
N LEU A 7 -4.14 -21.32 -24.22
CA LEU A 7 -3.81 -20.17 -23.40
C LEU A 7 -4.77 -20.30 -22.22
N GLU A 8 -4.26 -20.81 -21.11
CA GLU A 8 -4.95 -20.76 -19.83
C GLU A 8 -5.46 -19.33 -19.66
N GLU A 9 -6.73 -19.20 -19.27
CA GLU A 9 -7.39 -17.91 -19.10
C GLU A 9 -6.54 -17.06 -18.13
N GLU A 10 -5.85 -16.05 -18.66
CA GLU A 10 -4.89 -15.25 -17.89
C GLU A 10 -5.66 -14.59 -16.74
N ASP A 11 -5.23 -14.83 -15.49
CA ASP A 11 -5.91 -14.28 -14.31
C ASP A 11 -5.85 -12.75 -14.38
N THR A 12 -6.97 -12.13 -14.78
CA THR A 12 -7.04 -10.69 -14.93
C THR A 12 -7.28 -9.95 -13.61
N SER A 13 -7.21 -10.62 -12.45
CA SER A 13 -7.44 -9.96 -11.17
C SER A 13 -6.35 -8.93 -10.86
N PHE A 14 -6.75 -7.84 -10.21
CA PHE A 14 -5.82 -6.81 -9.75
C PHE A 14 -4.76 -7.37 -8.81
N ARG A 15 -5.18 -8.27 -7.91
CA ARG A 15 -4.29 -8.91 -6.94
C ARG A 15 -3.17 -9.66 -7.66
N TRP A 16 -3.51 -10.51 -8.63
CA TRP A 16 -2.52 -11.24 -9.40
C TRP A 16 -1.60 -10.29 -10.17
N GLN A 17 -2.17 -9.42 -11.01
CA GLN A 17 -1.40 -8.58 -11.92
C GLN A 17 -0.57 -7.49 -11.22
N CYS A 18 -1.10 -6.84 -10.18
CA CYS A 18 -0.50 -5.62 -9.62
C CYS A 18 0.11 -5.80 -8.22
N VAL A 19 -0.05 -6.97 -7.59
CA VAL A 19 0.47 -7.23 -6.24
C VAL A 19 1.40 -8.44 -6.22
N GLU A 20 0.95 -9.57 -6.77
CA GLU A 20 1.70 -10.83 -6.70
C GLU A 20 2.74 -10.97 -7.81
N GLN A 21 2.44 -10.49 -9.02
CA GLN A 21 3.39 -10.46 -10.12
C GLN A 21 4.43 -9.34 -9.92
N PRO A 22 5.73 -9.63 -9.73
CA PRO A 22 6.73 -8.61 -9.39
C PRO A 22 6.87 -7.51 -10.44
N ILE A 23 6.84 -7.87 -11.73
CA ILE A 23 6.91 -6.92 -12.84
C ILE A 23 5.65 -6.07 -12.89
N GLY A 24 4.49 -6.69 -12.74
CA GLY A 24 3.21 -5.97 -12.78
C GLY A 24 3.05 -5.02 -11.60
N LYS A 25 3.47 -5.42 -10.38
CA LYS A 25 3.57 -4.54 -9.21
C LYS A 25 4.50 -3.36 -9.46
N LEU A 26 5.69 -3.59 -10.03
CA LEU A 26 6.63 -2.52 -10.37
C LEU A 26 6.00 -1.51 -11.34
N LEU A 27 5.40 -1.99 -12.43
CA LEU A 27 4.73 -1.13 -13.41
C LEU A 27 3.57 -0.36 -12.79
N PHE A 28 2.78 -1.00 -11.92
CA PHE A 28 1.68 -0.36 -11.22
C PHE A 28 2.19 0.72 -10.25
N GLN A 29 3.25 0.47 -9.50
CA GLN A 29 3.86 1.50 -8.64
C GLN A 29 4.39 2.71 -9.45
N ARG A 30 4.91 2.50 -10.66
CA ARG A 30 5.29 3.60 -11.57
C ARG A 30 4.07 4.37 -12.08
N PHE A 31 2.99 3.68 -12.40
CA PHE A 31 1.73 4.31 -12.76
C PHE A 31 1.18 5.20 -11.63
N LEU A 32 1.20 4.72 -10.38
CA LEU A 32 0.76 5.49 -9.22
C LEU A 32 1.63 6.75 -9.00
N GLU A 33 2.93 6.67 -9.26
CA GLU A 33 3.87 7.80 -9.15
C GLU A 33 3.56 8.93 -10.14
N GLY A 34 3.22 8.58 -11.38
CA GLY A 34 2.92 9.55 -12.44
C GLY A 34 1.49 10.10 -12.41
N SER A 35 0.62 9.52 -11.58
CA SER A 35 -0.81 9.84 -11.56
C SER A 35 -1.14 10.88 -10.48
N MET A 36 -1.74 12.00 -10.91
CA MET A 36 -2.16 13.06 -10.00
C MET A 36 -3.14 12.52 -8.95
N GLY A 37 -2.81 12.70 -7.67
CA GLY A 37 -3.62 12.24 -6.54
C GLY A 37 -3.36 10.81 -6.06
N LEU A 38 -2.55 10.00 -6.76
CA LEU A 38 -2.21 8.63 -6.34
C LEU A 38 -0.82 8.50 -5.72
N GLY A 39 0.02 9.53 -5.81
CA GLY A 39 1.36 9.54 -5.23
C GLY A 39 1.37 9.23 -3.72
N ALA A 40 0.43 9.79 -2.96
CA ALA A 40 0.32 9.51 -1.52
C ALA A 40 -0.01 8.03 -1.22
N ALA A 41 -0.84 7.39 -2.05
CA ALA A 41 -1.15 5.97 -1.90
C ALA A 41 0.07 5.08 -2.21
N LYS A 42 0.84 5.42 -3.24
CA LYS A 42 2.12 4.75 -3.55
C LYS A 42 3.10 4.87 -2.37
N ALA A 43 3.27 6.08 -1.85
CA ALA A 43 4.20 6.36 -0.77
C ALA A 43 3.80 5.61 0.50
N LEU A 44 2.52 5.62 0.88
CA LEU A 44 2.03 4.84 2.01
C LEU A 44 2.30 3.35 1.84
N TRP A 45 2.04 2.78 0.66
CA TRP A 45 2.31 1.37 0.39
C TRP A 45 3.80 1.04 0.61
N ALA A 46 4.71 1.83 0.04
CA ALA A 46 6.14 1.61 0.22
C ALA A 46 6.58 1.67 1.69
N GLU A 47 6.02 2.60 2.47
CA GLU A 47 6.34 2.76 3.90
C GLU A 47 5.78 1.61 4.74
N LEU A 48 4.61 1.05 4.38
CA LEU A 48 4.07 -0.15 5.05
C LEU A 48 4.93 -1.39 4.76
N GLU A 49 5.41 -1.55 3.53
CA GLU A 49 6.33 -2.66 3.20
C GLU A 49 7.67 -2.52 3.92
N ALA A 50 8.18 -1.29 4.05
CA ALA A 50 9.37 -1.03 4.85
C ALA A 50 9.13 -1.30 6.34
N TYR A 51 7.96 -0.90 6.86
CA TYR A 51 7.56 -1.14 8.25
C TYR A 51 7.48 -2.64 8.60
N ASP A 52 7.00 -3.48 7.68
CA ASP A 52 6.97 -4.93 7.85
C ASP A 52 8.36 -5.54 7.98
N GLN A 53 9.40 -4.85 7.47
CA GLN A 53 10.80 -5.24 7.58
C GLN A 53 11.53 -4.51 8.73
N CYS A 54 10.87 -3.63 9.49
CA CYS A 54 11.51 -2.92 10.59
C CYS A 54 11.78 -3.85 11.79
N GLU A 55 12.97 -3.67 12.37
CA GLU A 55 13.35 -4.23 13.66
C GLU A 55 12.43 -3.72 14.77
N GLU A 56 12.24 -4.54 15.81
CA GLU A 56 11.29 -4.26 16.90
C GLU A 56 11.59 -2.92 17.61
N GLU A 57 12.87 -2.59 17.78
CA GLU A 57 13.32 -1.34 18.41
C GLU A 57 12.99 -0.09 17.59
N GLU A 58 12.90 -0.20 16.26
CA GLU A 58 12.60 0.91 15.34
C GLU A 58 11.11 1.02 15.04
N ARG A 59 10.36 -0.07 15.23
CA ARG A 59 8.95 -0.21 14.84
C ARG A 59 8.06 0.88 15.44
N GLY A 60 8.25 1.22 16.72
CA GLY A 60 7.47 2.29 17.36
C GLY A 60 7.65 3.65 16.69
N LYS A 61 8.89 3.99 16.33
CA LYS A 61 9.22 5.25 15.64
C LYS A 61 8.68 5.26 14.20
N ALA A 62 8.83 4.14 13.48
CA ALA A 62 8.31 3.99 12.13
C ALA A 62 6.78 4.13 12.08
N ALA A 63 6.06 3.49 13.00
CA ALA A 63 4.60 3.62 13.12
C ALA A 63 4.16 5.08 13.34
N ALA A 64 4.83 5.80 14.25
CA ALA A 64 4.53 7.20 14.52
C ALA A 64 4.75 8.08 13.28
N ALA A 65 5.84 7.85 12.53
CA ALA A 65 6.14 8.57 11.30
C ALA A 65 5.07 8.32 10.22
N ILE A 66 4.65 7.07 10.01
CA ILE A 66 3.60 6.71 9.06
C ILE A 66 2.28 7.41 9.42
N ARG A 67 1.86 7.34 10.69
CA ARG A 67 0.62 7.98 11.16
C ARG A 67 0.64 9.49 10.91
N GLY A 68 1.72 10.17 11.32
CA GLY A 68 1.84 11.63 11.17
C GLY A 68 1.90 12.10 9.72
N ARG A 69 2.49 11.30 8.82
CA ARG A 69 2.64 11.64 7.40
C ARG A 69 1.37 11.38 6.58
N PHE A 70 0.70 10.25 6.83
CA PHE A 70 -0.37 9.75 5.95
C PHE A 70 -1.78 9.79 6.56
N PHE A 71 -1.95 9.67 7.89
CA PHE A 71 -3.29 9.50 8.50
C PHE A 71 -3.86 10.78 9.10
N VAL A 72 -3.01 11.77 9.39
CA VAL A 72 -3.44 13.04 10.00
C VAL A 72 -3.81 14.05 8.90
N ALA A 73 -4.98 14.67 9.04
CA ALA A 73 -5.39 15.77 8.18
C ALA A 73 -4.36 16.92 8.27
N GLY A 74 -3.77 17.31 7.14
CA GLY A 74 -2.67 18.29 7.09
C GLY A 74 -1.27 17.68 7.11
N GLY A 75 -1.14 16.35 7.22
CA GLY A 75 0.11 15.64 6.93
C GLY A 75 0.54 15.82 5.48
N ALA A 76 1.86 15.79 5.23
CA ALA A 76 2.44 16.11 3.91
C ALA A 76 1.88 15.25 2.77
N GLU A 77 1.51 14.00 3.06
CA GLU A 77 0.94 13.04 2.10
C GLU A 77 -0.35 12.42 2.65
N HIS A 78 -1.19 13.25 3.27
CA HIS A 78 -2.45 12.79 3.85
C HIS A 78 -3.29 11.96 2.87
N CYS A 79 -3.56 10.70 3.24
CA CYS A 79 -4.33 9.73 2.47
C CYS A 79 -5.83 9.89 2.77
N GLY A 80 -6.46 10.92 2.18
CA GLY A 80 -7.89 11.21 2.38
C GLY A 80 -8.88 10.15 1.89
N PHE A 81 -8.40 9.11 1.18
CA PHE A 81 -9.22 7.96 0.78
C PHE A 81 -9.39 6.93 1.92
N LEU A 82 -8.60 7.01 3.00
CA LEU A 82 -8.70 6.11 4.13
C LEU A 82 -9.95 6.43 4.96
N SER A 83 -10.67 5.38 5.38
CA SER A 83 -11.80 5.54 6.29
C SER A 83 -11.31 5.81 7.71
N ALA A 84 -12.15 6.47 8.51
CA ALA A 84 -11.86 6.70 9.93
C ALA A 84 -11.60 5.37 10.69
N ALA A 85 -12.29 4.29 10.30
CA ALA A 85 -12.09 2.97 10.89
C ALA A 85 -10.69 2.39 10.58
N ALA A 86 -10.17 2.60 9.37
CA ALA A 86 -8.84 2.13 8.99
C ALA A 86 -7.71 2.88 9.71
N MET A 87 -7.96 4.12 10.14
CA MET A 87 -7.00 4.97 10.86
C MET A 87 -7.16 4.92 12.39
N ALA A 88 -8.18 4.21 12.88
CA ALA A 88 -8.45 4.12 14.31
C ALA A 88 -7.31 3.37 15.03
N PRO A 89 -6.96 3.75 16.27
CA PRO A 89 -6.09 2.92 17.09
C PRO A 89 -6.72 1.53 17.30
N PRO A 90 -5.92 0.48 17.51
CA PRO A 90 -6.46 -0.84 17.83
C PRO A 90 -7.34 -0.73 19.07
N THR A 91 -8.57 -1.21 18.97
CA THR A 91 -9.52 -1.24 20.10
C THR A 91 -8.92 -2.07 21.24
N GLY A 92 -8.35 -1.41 22.24
CA GLY A 92 -7.68 -2.06 23.37
C GLY A 92 -6.62 -1.19 24.07
N GLU A 93 -6.09 -0.15 23.41
CA GLU A 93 -5.16 0.77 24.05
C GLU A 93 -5.92 1.98 24.59
N ALA A 94 -6.07 2.03 25.92
CA ALA A 94 -6.64 3.18 26.61
C ALA A 94 -5.76 4.43 26.36
N PRO A 95 -6.34 5.63 26.21
CA PRO A 95 -5.55 6.85 26.13
C PRO A 95 -4.81 7.08 27.46
N PRO A 96 -3.65 7.76 27.44
CA PRO A 96 -2.90 8.09 28.65
C PRO A 96 -3.70 8.96 29.63
#